data_AF-A0A9D6MWT5-F1
#
_entry.id   AF-A0A9D6MWT5-F1
#
_cell.length_a   1.000
_cell.length_b   1.000
_cell.length_c   1.000
_cell.angle_alpha   90.00
_cell.angle_beta   90.00
_cell.angle_gamma   90.00
#
_symmetry.space_group_name_H-M   'P 1'
#
loop_
_entity.id
_entity.type
_entity.pdbx_description
1 polymer ?
#
loop_
_entity_poly.entity_id
_entity_poly.type
_entity_poly.pdbx_seq_one_letter_code
_entity_poly.pdbx_strand_id
1 'polypeptide(L)'
;MSETNTLFPKIDKLIDGWCERRALRPLRFILRSYPLCGGLTDEWGALLESLKDIKGLCGSELTSEEKKVLVEVINAVDDTVYRRNQ
;
A
#
# COMPACT_ATOMS: atom_id res chain seq x y z
N MET A 1 -20.19 -4.73 3.97
CA MET A 1 -19.82 -4.71 2.53
C MET A 1 -18.66 -3.74 2.41
N SER A 2 -17.46 -4.30 2.30
CA SER A 2 -16.29 -3.85 3.07
C SER A 2 -15.40 -2.85 2.31
N GLU A 3 -14.83 -1.86 3.01
CA GLU A 3 -13.86 -0.87 2.51
C GLU A 3 -12.69 -1.48 1.72
N THR A 4 -12.39 -2.75 1.95
CA THR A 4 -11.40 -3.53 1.19
C THR A 4 -11.69 -3.58 -0.31
N ASN A 5 -12.96 -3.51 -0.74
CA ASN A 5 -13.35 -3.57 -2.15
C ASN A 5 -12.87 -2.36 -2.97
N THR A 6 -12.58 -1.23 -2.30
CA THR A 6 -12.04 -0.02 -2.94
C THR A 6 -10.55 0.16 -2.69
N LEU A 7 -9.98 -0.55 -1.71
CA LEU A 7 -8.58 -0.42 -1.32
C LEU A 7 -7.65 -1.17 -2.27
N PHE A 8 -7.88 -2.47 -2.47
CA PHE A 8 -7.00 -3.31 -3.28
C PHE A 8 -6.88 -2.82 -4.73
N PRO A 9 -7.96 -2.38 -5.41
CA PRO A 9 -7.83 -1.80 -6.74
C PRO A 9 -6.94 -0.54 -6.80
N LYS A 10 -6.85 0.24 -5.72
CA LYS A 10 -5.94 1.39 -5.65
C LYS A 10 -4.48 0.93 -5.52
N ILE A 11 -4.23 -0.12 -4.74
CA ILE A 11 -2.89 -0.72 -4.60
C ILE A 11 -2.45 -1.34 -5.92
N ASP A 12 -3.34 -2.09 -6.58
CA ASP A 12 -3.07 -2.70 -7.89
C ASP A 12 -2.71 -1.63 -8.93
N LYS A 13 -3.48 -0.53 -8.99
CA LYS A 13 -3.18 0.60 -9.89
C LYS A 13 -1.83 1.25 -9.62
N LEU A 14 -1.40 1.35 -8.35
CA LEU A 14 -0.08 1.84 -8.00
C LEU A 14 1.01 0.88 -8.51
N ILE A 15 0.82 -0.42 -8.29
CA ILE A 15 1.75 -1.46 -8.74
C ILE A 15 1.88 -1.45 -10.26
N ASP A 16 0.78 -1.37 -10.99
CA ASP A 16 0.78 -1.30 -12.45
C ASP A 16 1.57 -0.08 -12.95
N GLY A 17 1.32 1.10 -12.38
CA GLY A 17 2.06 2.32 -12.73
C GLY A 17 3.57 2.21 -12.41
N TRP A 18 3.93 1.54 -11.32
CA TRP A 18 5.34 1.29 -10.99
C TRP A 18 5.98 0.27 -11.94
N CYS A 19 5.25 -0.76 -12.33
CA CYS A 19 5.69 -1.75 -13.32
C CYS A 19 5.94 -1.09 -14.70
N GLU A 20 5.00 -0.28 -15.18
CA GLU A 20 5.11 0.44 -16.46
C GLU A 20 6.35 1.34 -16.50
N ARG A 21 6.61 2.07 -15.41
CA ARG A 21 7.75 2.99 -15.30
C ARG A 21 9.04 2.33 -14.82
N ARG A 22 9.02 1.03 -14.51
CA ARG A 22 10.13 0.29 -13.89
C ARG A 22 10.64 0.95 -12.60
N ALA A 23 9.73 1.45 -11.77
CA ALA A 23 10.03 2.00 -10.45
C ALA A 23 10.30 0.85 -9.46
N LEU A 24 11.54 0.34 -9.47
CA LEU A 24 11.89 -0.90 -8.75
C LEU A 24 11.91 -0.75 -7.24
N ARG A 25 12.21 0.44 -6.69
CA ARG A 25 12.20 0.62 -5.23
C ARG A 25 10.81 0.44 -4.62
N PRO A 26 9.75 1.15 -5.07
CA PRO A 26 8.43 0.96 -4.47
C PRO A 26 7.92 -0.47 -4.65
N LEU A 27 8.19 -1.10 -5.80
CA LEU A 27 7.90 -2.52 -6.02
C LEU A 27 8.58 -3.45 -5.01
N ARG A 28 9.85 -3.20 -4.69
CA ARG A 28 10.60 -3.99 -3.70
C ARG A 28 9.97 -3.96 -2.30
N PHE A 29 9.36 -2.84 -1.92
CA PHE A 29 8.69 -2.71 -0.63
C PHE A 29 7.30 -3.36 -0.66
N ILE A 30 6.46 -3.01 -1.64
CA ILE A 30 5.07 -3.46 -1.66
C ILE A 30 4.93 -4.98 -1.81
N LEU A 31 5.77 -5.61 -2.63
CA LEU A 31 5.68 -7.05 -2.93
C LEU A 31 6.06 -7.94 -1.74
N ARG A 32 6.60 -7.37 -0.66
CA ARG A 32 6.88 -8.11 0.59
C ARG A 32 5.64 -8.33 1.44
N SER A 33 4.62 -7.50 1.26
CA SER A 33 3.43 -7.45 2.11
C SER A 33 2.12 -7.44 1.31
N TYR A 34 2.19 -7.55 -0.02
CA TYR A 34 1.04 -7.57 -0.91
C TYR A 34 1.28 -8.53 -2.08
N PRO A 35 0.27 -9.33 -2.50
CA PRO A 35 -1.09 -9.41 -1.96
C PRO A 35 -1.12 -10.01 -0.54
N LEU A 36 -2.20 -9.72 0.20
CA LEU A 36 -2.43 -10.34 1.51
C LEU A 36 -2.85 -11.81 1.30
N CYS A 37 -2.15 -12.76 1.91
CA CYS A 37 -2.34 -14.19 1.69
C CYS A 37 -3.33 -14.82 2.68
N GLY A 38 -3.41 -14.32 3.92
CA GLY A 38 -4.26 -14.86 4.99
C GLY A 38 -5.24 -13.85 5.60
N GLY A 39 -5.09 -12.56 5.33
CA GLY A 39 -5.93 -11.49 5.87
C GLY A 39 -5.81 -11.27 7.38
N LEU A 40 -4.83 -11.91 8.02
CA LEU A 40 -4.55 -11.83 9.46
C LEU A 40 -4.03 -10.44 9.85
N THR A 41 -4.23 -10.04 11.11
CA THR A 41 -3.86 -8.71 11.63
C THR A 41 -2.39 -8.36 11.38
N ASP A 42 -1.49 -9.33 11.48
CA ASP A 42 -0.05 -9.14 11.22
C ASP A 42 0.23 -8.76 9.75
N GLU A 43 -0.53 -9.28 8.79
CA GLU A 43 -0.35 -8.94 7.38
C GLU A 43 -0.82 -7.51 7.08
N TRP A 44 -1.86 -7.03 7.76
CA TRP A 44 -2.30 -5.63 7.64
C TRP A 44 -1.26 -4.67 8.22
N GLY A 45 -0.64 -5.03 9.34
CA GLY A 45 0.47 -4.26 9.93
C GLY A 45 1.69 -4.22 8.99
N ALA A 46 2.08 -5.36 8.41
CA ALA A 46 3.17 -5.43 7.44
C ALA A 46 2.89 -4.59 6.19
N LEU A 47 1.64 -4.59 5.70
CA LEU A 47 1.22 -3.77 4.57
C LEU A 47 1.33 -2.27 4.89
N LEU A 48 0.86 -1.86 6.07
CA LEU A 48 0.93 -0.47 6.51
C LEU A 48 2.38 0.04 6.54
N GLU A 49 3.29 -0.73 7.12
CA GLU A 49 4.70 -0.37 7.22
C GLU A 49 5.36 -0.28 5.83
N SER A 50 5.11 -1.25 4.93
CA SER A 50 5.59 -1.16 3.55
C SER A 50 5.09 0.09 2.82
N LEU A 51 3.83 0.50 3.01
CA LEU A 51 3.28 1.71 2.39
C LEU A 51 3.92 2.98 2.94
N LYS A 52 4.17 3.04 4.25
CA LYS A 52 4.89 4.16 4.89
C LYS A 52 6.34 4.23 4.40
N ASP A 53 7.01 3.09 4.27
CA ASP A 53 8.36 3.00 3.71
C ASP A 53 8.41 3.52 2.27
N ILE A 54 7.43 3.16 1.44
CA ILE A 54 7.35 3.68 0.06
C ILE A 54 7.21 5.21 0.07
N LYS A 55 6.33 5.75 0.92
CA LYS A 55 6.12 7.20 1.04
C LYS A 55 7.39 7.93 1.48
N GLY A 56 8.13 7.36 2.43
CA GLY A 56 9.35 7.97 3.00
C GLY A 56 10.62 7.78 2.16
N LEU A 57 10.79 6.60 1.56
CA LEU A 57 12.06 6.15 0.97
C LEU A 57 12.05 6.15 -0.57
N CYS A 58 10.89 6.24 -1.21
CA CYS A 58 10.75 6.22 -2.68
C CYS A 58 10.34 7.58 -3.28
N GLY A 59 10.43 8.68 -2.53
CA GLY A 59 9.89 9.98 -2.94
C GLY A 59 10.33 10.52 -4.31
N SER A 60 11.53 10.15 -4.80
CA SER A 60 12.05 10.50 -6.13
C SER A 60 11.49 9.66 -7.28
N GLU A 61 10.95 8.46 -6.99
CA GLU A 61 10.39 7.53 -7.98
C GLU A 61 8.85 7.63 -8.06
N LEU A 62 8.23 8.35 -7.13
CA LEU A 62 6.79 8.54 -7.02
C LEU A 62 6.34 9.84 -7.69
N THR A 63 5.31 9.74 -8.53
CA THR A 63 4.62 10.90 -9.09
C THR A 63 3.77 11.61 -8.02
N SER A 64 3.39 12.86 -8.28
CA SER A 64 2.50 13.60 -7.38
C SER A 64 1.14 12.92 -7.19
N GLU A 65 0.64 12.25 -8.23
CA GLU A 65 -0.63 11.53 -8.17
C GLU A 65 -0.50 10.24 -7.33
N GLU A 66 0.56 9.46 -7.57
CA GLU A 66 0.84 8.27 -6.76
C GLU A 66 1.03 8.61 -5.29
N LYS A 67 1.66 9.75 -4.97
CA LYS A 67 1.80 10.22 -3.57
C LYS A 67 0.45 10.49 -2.92
N LYS A 68 -0.51 11.07 -3.65
CA LYS A 68 -1.87 11.30 -3.13
C LYS A 68 -2.58 9.98 -2.87
N VAL A 69 -2.60 9.10 -3.87
CA VAL A 69 -3.23 7.78 -3.75
C VAL A 69 -2.58 6.98 -2.61
N LEU A 70 -1.26 7.04 -2.46
CA LEU A 70 -0.54 6.36 -1.39
C LEU A 70 -0.95 6.87 0.00
N VAL A 71 -1.16 8.17 0.17
CA VAL A 71 -1.66 8.72 1.45
C VAL A 71 -3.08 8.24 1.75
N GLU A 72 -3.97 8.21 0.76
CA GLU A 72 -5.32 7.68 0.93
C GLU A 72 -5.31 6.20 1.34
N VAL A 73 -4.47 5.40 0.67
CA VAL A 73 -4.32 3.96 0.95
C VAL A 73 -3.74 3.76 2.36
N ILE A 74 -2.72 4.52 2.75
CA ILE A 74 -2.13 4.45 4.11
C ILE A 74 -3.20 4.70 5.16
N ASN A 75 -3.98 5.78 5.04
CA ASN A 75 -5.01 6.13 6.03
C ASN A 75 -6.06 5.02 6.13
N ALA A 76 -6.52 4.49 5.00
CA ALA A 76 -7.49 3.40 4.98
C ALA A 76 -6.95 2.10 5.61
N VAL A 77 -5.67 1.78 5.39
CA VAL A 77 -5.02 0.62 6.01
C VAL A 77 -4.82 0.84 7.51
N ASP A 78 -4.43 2.04 7.94
CA ASP A 78 -4.26 2.41 9.36
C ASP A 78 -5.58 2.26 10.13
N ASP A 79 -6.69 2.79 9.60
CA ASP A 79 -8.04 2.60 10.17
C ASP A 79 -8.45 1.12 10.25
N THR A 80 -7.97 0.31 9.32
CA THR A 80 -8.25 -1.13 9.21
C THR A 80 -7.44 -1.93 10.23
N VAL A 81 -6.19 -1.53 10.49
CA VAL A 81 -5.33 -2.07 11.55
C VAL A 81 -5.87 -1.69 12.92
N TYR A 82 -6.21 -0.40 13.13
CA TYR A 82 -6.75 0.10 14.39
C TYR A 82 -8.01 -0.64 14.81
N ARG A 83 -8.96 -0.83 13.89
CA ARG A 83 -10.21 -1.57 14.16
C ARG A 83 -10.04 -3.05 14.46
N ARG A 84 -8.94 -3.68 14.01
CA ARG A 84 -8.65 -5.10 14.27
C ARG A 84 -7.91 -5.33 15.59
N ASN A 85 -7.31 -4.28 16.15
CA ASN A 85 -6.58 -4.32 17.41
C ASN A 85 -7.46 -3.93 18.61
N GLN A 86 -8.73 -3.60 18.39
CA GLN A 86 -9.77 -3.44 19.42
C GLN A 86 -10.58 -4.73 19.58
#